data_AF-A0A395V342-F1
#
_entry.id   AF-A0A395V342-F1
#
_cell.length_a   1.000
_cell.length_b   1.000
_cell.length_c   1.000
_cell.angle_alpha   90.00
_cell.angle_beta   90.00
_cell.angle_gamma   90.00
#
_symmetry.space_group_name_H-M   'P 1'
#
loop_
_entity.id
_entity.type
_entity.pdbx_description
1 polymer ?
#
loop_
_entity_poly.entity_id
_entity_poly.type
_entity_poly.pdbx_seq_one_letter_code
_entity_poly.pdbx_strand_id
1 'polypeptide(L)'
;MNNDIKYKLANAMKECMVSSPVEKITVKEICDTCGVTRQTFYRNFQDKYDLINWYFDKILIESFHQMGEGSTVYESLVKKFEYILMEQLFFKAAFKNDEQNNLKEHDFELIRQFYIDQIEGKSHRKISDKLLFQLEMYCQGSVFMTTQWVLGNKNFTPQELAGLLADAMPKELADVFREVNLI
;
A
#
# COMPACT_ATOMS: atom_id res chain seq x y z
N MET A 1 13.31 2.87 18.33
CA MET A 1 12.18 2.12 18.91
C MET A 1 12.29 0.67 18.49
N ASN A 2 12.00 -0.29 19.37
CA ASN A 2 12.06 -1.70 19.01
C ASN A 2 10.88 -2.04 18.06
N ASN A 3 11.19 -2.44 16.82
CA ASN A 3 10.17 -2.84 15.83
C ASN A 3 9.34 -4.03 16.32
N ASP A 4 9.86 -4.84 17.26
CA ASP A 4 9.15 -6.00 17.81
C ASP A 4 7.79 -5.63 18.43
N ILE A 5 7.70 -4.50 19.15
CA ILE A 5 6.43 -4.07 19.77
C ILE A 5 5.43 -3.66 18.69
N LYS A 6 5.88 -2.98 17.64
CA LYS A 6 5.02 -2.55 16.54
C LYS A 6 4.45 -3.76 15.78
N TYR A 7 5.29 -4.76 15.48
CA TYR A 7 4.82 -6.02 14.88
C TYR A 7 3.90 -6.82 15.80
N LYS A 8 4.16 -6.83 17.13
CA LYS A 8 3.27 -7.47 18.10
C LYS A 8 1.88 -6.84 18.10
N LEU A 9 1.81 -5.50 18.02
CA LEU A 9 0.57 -4.74 17.90
C LEU A 9 -0.15 -5.02 16.56
N ALA A 10 0.58 -5.07 15.45
CA ALA A 10 0.03 -5.40 14.14
C ALA A 10 -0.59 -6.81 14.11
N ASN A 11 0.11 -7.80 14.68
CA ASN A 11 -0.41 -9.17 14.78
C ASN A 11 -1.67 -9.24 15.64
N ALA A 12 -1.72 -8.53 16.78
CA ALA A 12 -2.96 -8.44 17.57
C ALA A 12 -4.11 -7.79 16.81
N MET A 13 -3.84 -6.76 16.02
CA MET A 13 -4.87 -6.15 15.16
C MET A 13 -5.39 -7.16 14.12
N LYS A 14 -4.49 -7.92 13.48
CA LYS A 14 -4.88 -8.99 12.54
C LYS A 14 -5.80 -10.01 13.18
N GLU A 15 -5.47 -10.46 14.40
CA GLU A 15 -6.31 -11.40 15.16
C GLU A 15 -7.70 -10.81 15.44
N CYS A 16 -7.77 -9.55 15.87
CA CYS A 16 -9.04 -8.86 16.11
C CYS A 16 -9.89 -8.74 14.83
N MET A 17 -9.27 -8.46 13.68
CA MET A 17 -9.92 -8.34 12.37
C MET A 17 -10.55 -9.65 11.87
N VAL A 18 -10.15 -10.81 12.39
CA VAL A 18 -10.81 -12.09 12.07
C VAL A 18 -12.25 -12.12 12.59
N SER A 19 -12.49 -11.52 13.76
CA SER A 19 -13.79 -11.58 14.45
C SER A 19 -14.64 -10.32 14.30
N SER A 20 -14.03 -9.17 14.01
CA SER A 20 -14.70 -7.87 14.07
C SER A 20 -14.26 -6.96 12.92
N PRO A 21 -15.19 -6.16 12.35
CA PRO A 21 -14.81 -5.15 11.37
C PRO A 21 -13.98 -4.04 12.03
N VAL A 22 -13.11 -3.39 11.25
CA VAL A 22 -12.08 -2.46 11.75
C VAL A 22 -12.68 -1.36 12.63
N GLU A 23 -13.86 -0.84 12.26
CA GLU A 23 -14.54 0.27 12.94
C GLU A 23 -14.91 -0.10 14.38
N LYS A 24 -15.23 -1.37 14.65
CA LYS A 24 -15.62 -1.87 15.98
C LYS A 24 -14.45 -2.23 16.87
N ILE A 25 -13.26 -2.48 16.30
CA ILE A 25 -12.08 -2.84 17.08
C ILE A 25 -11.61 -1.62 17.88
N THR A 26 -11.32 -1.83 19.16
CA THR A 26 -10.82 -0.80 20.08
C THR A 26 -9.33 -0.99 20.36
N VAL A 27 -8.64 0.11 20.68
CA VAL A 27 -7.24 0.05 21.17
C VAL A 27 -7.11 -0.85 22.40
N LYS A 28 -8.17 -0.94 23.22
CA LYS A 28 -8.21 -1.84 24.37
C LYS A 28 -8.09 -3.30 23.94
N GLU A 29 -8.93 -3.75 23.02
CA GLU A 29 -8.94 -5.14 22.54
C GLU A 29 -7.59 -5.52 21.91
N ILE A 30 -6.98 -4.62 21.13
CA ILE A 30 -5.64 -4.84 20.55
C ILE A 30 -4.60 -5.02 21.67
N CYS A 31 -4.62 -4.13 22.67
CA CYS A 31 -3.69 -4.18 23.81
C CYS A 31 -3.86 -5.45 24.64
N ASP A 32 -5.11 -5.82 24.92
CA ASP A 32 -5.47 -7.02 25.69
C ASP A 32 -5.01 -8.29 24.94
N THR A 33 -5.17 -8.32 23.62
CA THR A 33 -4.76 -9.45 22.75
C THR A 33 -3.25 -9.72 22.80
N CYS A 34 -2.41 -8.67 22.80
CA CYS A 34 -0.95 -8.83 22.87
C CYS A 34 -0.34 -8.61 24.26
N GLY A 35 -1.16 -8.42 25.30
CA GLY A 35 -0.69 -8.22 26.67
C GLY A 35 0.19 -6.98 26.87
N VAL A 36 -0.12 -5.87 26.19
CA VAL A 36 0.58 -4.58 26.36
C VAL A 36 -0.37 -3.53 26.95
N THR A 37 0.18 -2.43 27.46
CA THR A 37 -0.63 -1.32 27.99
C THR A 37 -1.07 -0.37 26.87
N ARG A 38 -2.20 0.33 27.06
CA ARG A 38 -2.62 1.43 26.16
C ARG A 38 -1.55 2.51 26.02
N GLN A 39 -0.83 2.82 27.10
CA GLN A 39 0.30 3.75 27.04
C GLN A 39 1.40 3.26 26.09
N THR A 40 1.63 1.95 26.02
CA THR A 40 2.57 1.36 25.06
C THR A 40 2.04 1.44 23.64
N PHE A 41 0.74 1.25 23.41
CA PHE A 41 0.12 1.49 22.11
C PHE A 41 0.32 2.94 21.66
N TYR A 42 -0.11 3.91 22.46
CA TYR A 42 -0.07 5.33 22.09
C TYR A 42 1.34 5.93 21.99
N ARG A 43 2.35 5.24 22.53
CA ARG A 43 3.77 5.57 22.28
C ARG A 43 4.21 5.18 20.87
N ASN A 44 3.54 4.23 20.22
CA ASN A 44 3.91 3.70 18.92
C ASN A 44 3.00 4.16 17.79
N PHE A 45 1.70 4.36 18.08
CA PHE A 45 0.66 4.69 17.10
C PHE A 45 -0.35 5.68 17.67
N GLN A 46 -0.83 6.60 16.85
CA GLN A 46 -1.84 7.59 17.25
C GLN A 46 -3.21 6.93 17.46
N ASP A 47 -3.57 6.00 16.58
CA ASP A 47 -4.81 5.23 16.63
C ASP A 47 -4.64 3.88 15.89
N LYS A 48 -5.74 3.12 15.73
CA LYS A 48 -5.74 1.83 15.03
C LYS A 48 -5.53 1.95 13.52
N TYR A 49 -5.85 3.09 12.91
CA TYR A 49 -5.66 3.34 11.48
C TYR A 49 -4.19 3.65 11.18
N ASP A 50 -3.53 4.43 12.04
CA ASP A 50 -2.07 4.65 11.99
C ASP A 50 -1.29 3.32 12.11
N LEU A 51 -1.73 2.39 12.96
CA LEU A 51 -1.18 1.03 13.02
C LEU A 51 -1.36 0.28 11.70
N ILE A 52 -2.55 0.35 11.08
CA ILE A 52 -2.84 -0.32 9.80
C ILE A 52 -1.96 0.24 8.68
N ASN A 53 -1.90 1.57 8.57
CA ASN A 53 -1.11 2.27 7.57
C ASN A 53 0.38 1.96 7.75
N TRP A 54 0.90 1.98 8.98
CA TRP A 54 2.28 1.58 9.25
C TRP A 54 2.60 0.14 8.84
N TYR A 55 1.68 -0.80 9.09
CA TYR A 55 1.89 -2.19 8.69
C TYR A 55 1.87 -2.33 7.16
N PHE A 56 0.98 -1.60 6.48
CA PHE A 56 0.96 -1.52 5.03
C PHE A 56 2.23 -0.90 4.44
N ASP A 57 2.79 0.14 5.08
CA ASP A 57 4.05 0.75 4.66
C ASP A 57 5.17 -0.27 4.59
N LYS A 58 5.25 -1.19 5.55
CA LYS A 58 6.27 -2.24 5.53
C LYS A 58 6.20 -3.09 4.28
N ILE A 59 4.99 -3.31 3.80
CA ILE A 59 4.69 -4.15 2.65
C ILE A 59 5.00 -3.39 1.36
N LEU A 60 4.55 -2.14 1.29
CA LEU A 60 4.87 -1.28 0.15
C LEU A 60 6.37 -1.05 0.03
N ILE A 61 7.04 -0.73 1.14
CA ILE A 61 8.50 -0.57 1.19
C ILE A 61 9.19 -1.84 0.71
N GLU A 62 8.83 -3.04 1.18
CA GLU A 62 9.45 -4.28 0.69
C GLU A 62 9.21 -4.52 -0.80
N SER A 63 8.01 -4.21 -1.31
CA SER A 63 7.66 -4.40 -2.73
C SER A 63 8.29 -3.36 -3.67
N PHE A 64 8.38 -2.10 -3.24
CA PHE A 64 8.83 -0.95 -4.04
C PHE A 64 10.30 -0.57 -3.81
N HIS A 65 10.94 -0.89 -2.69
CA HIS A 65 12.39 -0.64 -2.53
C HIS A 65 13.22 -1.41 -3.56
N GLN A 66 12.75 -2.57 -4.01
CA GLN A 66 13.43 -3.33 -5.05
C GLN A 66 13.27 -2.69 -6.45
N MET A 67 12.34 -1.75 -6.58
CA MET A 67 12.08 -1.02 -7.81
C MET A 67 13.10 0.10 -7.98
N GLY A 68 13.83 0.08 -9.09
CA GLY A 68 15.03 0.91 -9.27
C GLY A 68 16.34 0.24 -8.85
N GLU A 69 16.28 -0.86 -8.09
CA GLU A 69 17.40 -1.80 -7.87
C GLU A 69 17.37 -2.98 -8.87
N GLY A 70 16.84 -2.73 -10.08
CA GLY A 70 16.73 -3.73 -11.15
C GLY A 70 15.37 -4.39 -11.31
N SER A 71 14.37 -4.08 -10.48
CA SER A 71 12.97 -4.50 -10.72
C SER A 71 12.16 -3.43 -11.48
N THR A 72 11.30 -3.89 -12.39
CA THR A 72 10.34 -3.10 -13.19
C THR A 72 9.04 -2.79 -12.42
N VAL A 73 8.22 -1.86 -12.92
CA VAL A 73 6.85 -1.60 -12.40
C VAL A 73 6.05 -2.88 -12.28
N TYR A 74 6.12 -3.73 -13.31
CA TYR A 74 5.41 -5.01 -13.34
C TYR A 74 5.84 -5.91 -12.17
N GLU A 75 7.15 -6.14 -12.00
CA GLU A 75 7.67 -7.03 -10.95
C GLU A 75 7.34 -6.53 -9.54
N SER A 76 7.38 -5.21 -9.33
CA SER A 76 7.01 -4.61 -8.06
C SER A 76 5.51 -4.71 -7.77
N LEU A 77 4.66 -4.53 -8.78
CA LEU A 77 3.22 -4.76 -8.65
C LEU A 77 2.91 -6.24 -8.36
N VAL A 78 3.58 -7.19 -9.02
CA VAL A 78 3.43 -8.62 -8.72
C VAL A 78 3.75 -8.91 -7.27
N LYS A 79 4.91 -8.45 -6.77
CA LYS A 79 5.31 -8.64 -5.35
C LYS A 79 4.30 -8.01 -4.39
N LYS A 80 3.83 -6.80 -4.68
CA LYS A 80 2.77 -6.14 -3.89
C LYS A 80 1.52 -7.01 -3.82
N PHE A 81 1.04 -7.51 -4.95
CA PHE A 81 -0.19 -8.31 -5.01
C PHE A 81 -0.04 -9.71 -4.40
N GLU A 82 1.12 -10.35 -4.55
CA GLU A 82 1.43 -11.61 -3.86
C GLU A 82 1.40 -11.44 -2.33
N TYR A 83 1.96 -10.33 -1.83
CA TYR A 83 1.91 -10.04 -0.40
C TYR A 83 0.50 -9.72 0.08
N ILE A 84 -0.26 -8.91 -0.68
CA ILE A 84 -1.66 -8.64 -0.35
C ILE A 84 -2.48 -9.93 -0.31
N LEU A 85 -2.19 -10.89 -1.19
CA LEU A 85 -2.83 -12.20 -1.18
C LEU A 85 -2.43 -13.04 0.04
N MET A 86 -1.15 -13.03 0.43
CA MET A 86 -0.66 -13.70 1.65
C MET A 86 -1.35 -13.15 2.90
N GLU A 87 -1.67 -11.86 2.92
CA GLU A 87 -2.32 -11.15 4.02
C GLU A 87 -3.80 -10.78 3.73
N GLN A 88 -4.48 -11.57 2.90
CA GLN A 88 -5.79 -11.23 2.33
C GLN A 88 -6.86 -10.82 3.35
N LEU A 89 -6.88 -11.43 4.54
CA LEU A 89 -7.89 -11.11 5.57
C LEU A 89 -7.70 -9.70 6.12
N PHE A 90 -6.45 -9.33 6.40
CA PHE A 90 -6.08 -8.01 6.89
C PHE A 90 -6.43 -6.94 5.85
N PHE A 91 -6.03 -7.16 4.60
CA PHE A 91 -6.26 -6.18 3.54
C PHE A 91 -7.71 -6.06 3.14
N LYS A 92 -8.45 -7.17 3.09
CA LYS A 92 -9.89 -7.09 2.81
C LYS A 92 -10.63 -6.29 3.89
N ALA A 93 -10.25 -6.44 5.16
CA ALA A 93 -10.82 -5.66 6.25
C ALA A 93 -10.42 -4.18 6.14
N ALA A 94 -9.15 -3.89 5.88
CA ALA A 94 -8.62 -2.53 5.81
C ALA A 94 -9.13 -1.74 4.58
N PHE A 95 -9.18 -2.35 3.39
CA PHE A 95 -9.68 -1.71 2.16
C PHE A 95 -11.20 -1.54 2.11
N LYS A 96 -11.95 -2.18 3.01
CA LYS A 96 -13.41 -2.01 3.12
C LYS A 96 -13.80 -0.73 3.87
N ASN A 97 -12.88 -0.19 4.68
CA ASN A 97 -13.13 1.02 5.45
C ASN A 97 -12.94 2.27 4.57
N ASP A 98 -13.93 3.16 4.58
CA ASP A 98 -13.95 4.44 3.84
C ASP A 98 -13.87 5.68 4.79
N GLU A 99 -13.51 5.49 6.06
CA GLU A 99 -13.38 6.56 7.04
C GLU A 99 -12.07 7.37 6.89
N GLN A 100 -11.88 8.35 7.77
CA GLN A 100 -10.68 9.19 7.89
C GLN A 100 -9.41 8.33 8.05
N ASN A 101 -8.33 8.65 7.34
CA ASN A 101 -7.11 7.83 7.23
C ASN A 101 -7.31 6.48 6.51
N ASN A 102 -8.17 6.42 5.49
CA ASN A 102 -8.38 5.17 4.76
C ASN A 102 -7.11 4.74 4.02
N LEU A 103 -6.91 3.42 3.99
CA LEU A 103 -5.74 2.78 3.40
C LEU A 103 -5.56 3.10 1.89
N LYS A 104 -6.64 3.49 1.20
CA LYS A 104 -6.64 3.78 -0.24
C LYS A 104 -5.94 5.11 -0.53
N GLU A 105 -6.27 6.14 0.24
CA GLU A 105 -5.62 7.45 0.15
C GLU A 105 -4.12 7.34 0.49
N HIS A 106 -3.81 6.53 1.52
CA HIS A 106 -2.44 6.25 1.91
C HIS A 106 -1.66 5.49 0.82
N ASP A 107 -2.26 4.46 0.20
CA ASP A 107 -1.68 3.75 -0.95
C ASP A 107 -1.44 4.68 -2.15
N PHE A 108 -2.41 5.57 -2.42
CA PHE A 108 -2.30 6.56 -3.49
C PHE A 108 -1.10 7.48 -3.28
N GLU A 109 -0.98 8.12 -2.10
CA GLU A 109 0.09 9.07 -1.83
C GLU A 109 1.47 8.41 -1.85
N LEU A 110 1.59 7.19 -1.33
CA LEU A 110 2.85 6.46 -1.35
C LEU A 110 3.30 6.09 -2.75
N ILE A 111 2.41 5.52 -3.58
CA ILE A 111 2.74 5.16 -4.96
C ILE A 111 3.07 6.41 -5.77
N ARG A 112 2.27 7.48 -5.62
CA ARG A 112 2.47 8.76 -6.29
C ARG A 112 3.83 9.35 -5.94
N GLN A 113 4.14 9.49 -4.65
CA GLN A 113 5.41 10.05 -4.21
C GLN A 113 6.58 9.18 -4.65
N PHE A 114 6.46 7.86 -4.54
CA PHE A 114 7.47 6.91 -5.02
C PHE A 114 7.81 7.13 -6.50
N TYR A 115 6.81 7.24 -7.36
CA TYR A 115 7.05 7.48 -8.78
C TYR A 115 7.66 8.86 -9.07
N ILE A 116 7.23 9.90 -8.36
CA ILE A 116 7.85 11.23 -8.44
C ILE A 116 9.33 11.12 -8.09
N ASP A 117 9.67 10.49 -6.97
CA ASP A 117 11.05 10.35 -6.50
C ASP A 117 11.92 9.58 -7.51
N GLN A 118 11.39 8.51 -8.12
CA GLN A 118 12.10 7.75 -9.14
C GLN A 118 12.32 8.55 -10.43
N ILE A 119 11.29 9.24 -10.92
CA ILE A 119 11.37 10.04 -12.14
C ILE A 119 12.33 11.20 -11.94
N GLU A 120 12.16 11.98 -10.87
CA GLU A 120 12.99 13.17 -10.60
C GLU A 120 14.42 12.78 -10.23
N GLY A 121 14.59 11.70 -9.47
CA GLY A 121 15.89 11.18 -9.06
C GLY A 121 16.74 10.69 -10.23
N LYS A 122 16.14 9.98 -11.19
CA LYS A 122 16.85 9.41 -12.35
C LYS A 122 16.98 10.36 -13.54
N SER A 123 16.02 11.26 -13.74
CA SER A 123 16.08 12.26 -14.82
C SER A 123 16.80 13.55 -14.43
N HIS A 124 16.99 13.78 -13.12
CA HIS A 124 17.46 15.04 -12.54
C HIS A 124 16.62 16.26 -12.95
N ARG A 125 15.34 16.06 -13.24
CA ARG A 125 14.39 17.11 -13.64
C ARG A 125 13.11 16.97 -12.84
N LYS A 126 12.47 18.10 -12.54
CA LYS A 126 11.15 18.08 -11.94
C LYS A 126 10.11 17.53 -12.91
N ILE A 127 9.16 16.78 -12.39
CA ILE A 127 8.00 16.34 -13.18
C ILE A 127 7.18 17.56 -13.61
N SER A 128 6.67 17.55 -14.85
CA SER A 128 5.80 18.63 -15.34
C SER A 128 4.37 18.46 -14.82
N ASP A 129 3.60 19.54 -14.70
CA ASP A 129 2.21 19.49 -14.25
C ASP A 129 1.34 18.53 -15.08
N LYS A 130 1.61 18.45 -16.39
CA LYS A 130 0.91 17.53 -17.30
C LYS A 130 1.22 16.06 -17.00
N LEU A 131 2.50 15.73 -16.76
CA LEU A 131 2.90 14.37 -16.39
C LEU A 131 2.42 14.01 -14.99
N LEU A 132 2.46 14.96 -14.05
CA LEU A 132 1.92 14.78 -12.70
C LEU A 132 0.43 14.47 -12.75
N PHE A 133 -0.35 15.19 -13.57
CA PHE A 133 -1.77 14.90 -13.78
C PHE A 133 -2.00 13.47 -14.31
N GLN A 134 -1.21 13.02 -15.29
CA GLN A 134 -1.31 11.66 -15.82
C GLN A 134 -0.95 10.61 -14.76
N LEU A 135 0.09 10.88 -13.98
CA LEU A 135 0.54 10.03 -12.88
C LEU A 135 -0.54 9.91 -11.80
N GLU A 136 -1.15 11.00 -11.38
CA GLU A 136 -2.22 11.01 -10.38
C GLU A 136 -3.45 10.23 -10.88
N MET A 137 -3.88 10.43 -12.13
CA MET A 137 -4.96 9.62 -12.70
C MET A 137 -4.61 8.13 -12.75
N TYR A 138 -3.38 7.79 -13.15
CA TYR A 138 -2.91 6.41 -13.21
C TYR A 138 -2.86 5.75 -11.81
N CYS A 139 -2.32 6.44 -10.81
CA CYS A 139 -2.28 5.97 -9.43
C CYS A 139 -3.69 5.78 -8.88
N GLN A 140 -4.59 6.74 -9.09
CA GLN A 140 -5.97 6.64 -8.62
C GLN A 140 -6.71 5.45 -9.25
N GLY A 141 -6.56 5.25 -10.56
CA GLY A 141 -7.11 4.09 -11.26
C GLY A 141 -6.53 2.77 -10.75
N SER A 142 -5.23 2.74 -10.47
CA SER A 142 -4.53 1.56 -9.94
C SER A 142 -5.01 1.18 -8.54
N VAL A 143 -5.16 2.16 -7.63
CA VAL A 143 -5.70 1.95 -6.28
C VAL A 143 -7.15 1.48 -6.34
N PHE A 144 -7.96 2.05 -7.24
CA PHE A 144 -9.33 1.60 -7.45
C PHE A 144 -9.40 0.13 -7.90
N MET A 145 -8.64 -0.25 -8.93
CA MET A 145 -8.63 -1.63 -9.43
C MET A 145 -8.08 -2.62 -8.39
N THR A 146 -7.05 -2.22 -7.64
CA THR A 146 -6.53 -2.99 -6.50
C THR A 146 -7.62 -3.22 -5.47
N THR A 147 -8.39 -2.17 -5.11
CA THR A 147 -9.52 -2.29 -4.18
C THR A 147 -10.58 -3.26 -4.71
N GLN A 148 -10.96 -3.18 -5.98
CA GLN A 148 -11.94 -4.09 -6.57
C GLN A 148 -11.47 -5.55 -6.52
N TRP A 149 -10.19 -5.79 -6.76
CA TRP A 149 -9.59 -7.11 -6.67
C TRP A 149 -9.56 -7.63 -5.22
N VAL A 150 -9.06 -6.85 -4.26
CA VAL A 150 -8.99 -7.20 -2.83
C VAL A 150 -10.37 -7.52 -2.24
N LEU A 151 -11.40 -6.77 -2.64
CA LEU A 151 -12.77 -7.01 -2.17
C LEU A 151 -13.43 -8.24 -2.80
N GLY A 152 -12.82 -8.83 -3.84
CA GLY A 152 -13.33 -10.00 -4.55
C GLY A 152 -14.32 -9.67 -5.68
N ASN A 153 -14.37 -8.41 -6.12
CA ASN A 153 -15.22 -7.99 -7.25
C ASN A 153 -14.55 -8.28 -8.62
N LYS A 154 -13.28 -8.68 -8.61
CA LYS A 154 -12.50 -9.07 -9.78
C LYS A 154 -11.69 -10.32 -9.44
N ASN A 155 -11.67 -11.28 -10.37
CA ASN A 155 -10.94 -12.53 -10.22
C ASN A 155 -9.74 -12.51 -11.16
N PHE A 156 -8.63 -11.98 -10.68
CA PHE A 156 -7.33 -12.00 -11.36
C PHE A 156 -6.30 -12.66 -10.46
N THR A 157 -5.29 -13.27 -11.06
CA THR A 157 -4.03 -13.58 -10.37
C THR A 157 -3.23 -12.30 -10.12
N PRO A 158 -2.29 -12.28 -9.17
CA PRO A 158 -1.35 -11.17 -8.99
C PRO A 158 -0.68 -10.72 -10.29
N GLN A 159 -0.25 -11.67 -11.12
CA GLN A 159 0.42 -11.45 -12.40
C GLN A 159 -0.50 -10.82 -13.44
N GLU A 160 -1.75 -11.28 -13.54
CA GLU A 160 -2.74 -10.70 -14.46
C GLU A 160 -3.08 -9.26 -14.08
N LEU A 161 -3.31 -8.98 -12.79
CA LEU A 161 -3.62 -7.62 -12.34
C LEU A 161 -2.42 -6.68 -12.55
N ALA A 162 -1.20 -7.13 -12.23
CA ALA A 162 0.02 -6.36 -12.46
C ALA A 162 0.22 -6.04 -13.94
N GLY A 163 -0.01 -7.01 -14.84
CA GLY A 163 0.06 -6.81 -16.28
C GLY A 163 -0.96 -5.78 -16.78
N LEU A 164 -2.23 -5.94 -16.39
CA LEU A 164 -3.29 -5.01 -16.77
C LEU A 164 -3.02 -3.56 -16.30
N LEU A 165 -2.46 -3.39 -15.10
CA LEU A 165 -2.11 -2.07 -14.60
C LEU A 165 -0.89 -1.50 -15.32
N ALA A 166 0.17 -2.28 -15.54
CA ALA A 166 1.33 -1.83 -16.30
C ALA A 166 0.95 -1.40 -17.74
N ASP A 167 0.08 -2.16 -18.40
CA ASP A 167 -0.41 -1.87 -19.75
C ASP A 167 -1.35 -0.65 -19.81
N ALA A 168 -2.03 -0.33 -18.71
CA ALA A 168 -2.95 0.82 -18.62
C ALA A 168 -2.22 2.17 -18.46
N MET A 169 -0.89 2.17 -18.33
CA MET A 169 -0.11 3.39 -18.17
C MET A 169 -0.27 4.32 -19.39
N PRO A 170 -0.61 5.61 -19.19
CA PRO A 170 -0.68 6.57 -20.29
C PRO A 170 0.62 6.60 -21.10
N LYS A 171 0.52 6.64 -22.43
CA LYS A 171 1.69 6.52 -23.33
C LYS A 171 2.83 7.47 -22.96
N GLU A 172 2.53 8.74 -22.73
CA GLU A 172 3.54 9.78 -22.41
C GLU A 172 4.22 9.50 -21.06
N LEU A 173 3.47 9.03 -20.06
CA LEU A 173 4.02 8.56 -18.79
C LEU A 173 4.91 7.33 -18.97
N ALA A 174 4.46 6.35 -19.77
CA ALA A 174 5.23 5.15 -20.09
C ALA A 174 6.54 5.47 -20.82
N ASP A 175 6.53 6.45 -21.72
CA ASP A 175 7.74 6.90 -22.42
C ASP A 175 8.78 7.43 -21.40
N VAL A 176 8.36 8.26 -20.44
CA VAL A 176 9.24 8.74 -19.35
C VAL A 176 9.75 7.59 -18.48
N PHE A 177 8.88 6.64 -18.12
CA PHE A 177 9.29 5.48 -17.31
C PHE A 177 10.34 4.63 -18.02
N ARG A 178 10.28 4.48 -19.34
CA ARG A 178 11.33 3.80 -20.13
C ARG A 178 12.63 4.58 -20.14
N GLU A 179 12.58 5.90 -20.29
CA GLU A 179 13.78 6.76 -20.25
C GLU A 179 14.53 6.63 -18.92
N VAL A 180 13.79 6.44 -17.81
CA VAL A 180 14.37 6.25 -16.47
C VAL A 180 14.50 4.77 -16.06
N ASN A 181 14.41 3.82 -17.00
CA ASN A 181 14.54 2.37 -16.75
C ASN A 181 13.67 1.88 -15.57
N LEU A 182 12.38 2.20 -15.59
CA LEU A 182 11.37 1.69 -14.65
C LEU A 182 10.45 0.65 -15.25
N ILE A 183 10.32 0.61 -16.58
CA ILE A 183 9.60 -0.40 -17.37
C ILE A 183 10.41 -0.82 -18.59
#